data_AF-A0A222VVY4-F1
#
_entry.id   AF-A0A222VVY4-F1
#
_cell.length_a   1.000
_cell.length_b   1.000
_cell.length_c   1.000
_cell.angle_alpha   90.00
_cell.angle_beta   90.00
_cell.angle_gamma   90.00
#
_symmetry.space_group_name_H-M   'P 1'
#
loop_
_entity.id
_entity.type
_entity.pdbx_description
1 polymer ?
#
loop_
_entity_poly.entity_id
_entity_poly.type
_entity_poly.pdbx_seq_one_letter_code
_entity_poly.pdbx_strand_id
1 'polypeptide(L)'
;MGRLIKAEIRKTLSTKSWWGLMIPAVVFSFLFAMIWGFIVGDINDYLGGSDARQLASLLGVELGNLPVGLLALGHGVNIGTLFPVIFGVYALAGEYAKKTITTTFLTAPNRGAALTAKMITYIGWGAIYGVIIVGSASLGTVLTVDEVGIPSAGEWMAVLGGGVLATILATLFGIGVGAVWKSVVGATITLTIWMLVVENVLVFAAFGWLEVRWLGGVLPNGTLNGIVGAIGAEAFGAAGVTVPGDLNEDLQWLLQFTAGAPGAFSWWAAALIFFAWTMVFFLSGWAANKRRDIT
;
A
#
# COMPACT_ATOMS: atom_id res chain seq x y z
N MET A 1 0.30 -7.61 -29.89
CA MET A 1 0.08 -7.20 -28.48
C MET A 1 -1.33 -6.64 -28.24
N GLY A 2 -1.82 -5.64 -28.99
CA GLY A 2 -3.12 -4.99 -28.72
C GLY A 2 -4.34 -5.93 -28.64
N ARG A 3 -4.42 -6.99 -29.46
CA ARG A 3 -5.50 -8.00 -29.39
C ARG A 3 -5.49 -8.79 -28.07
N LEU A 4 -4.32 -9.09 -27.50
CA LEU A 4 -4.18 -9.81 -26.23
C LEU A 4 -4.62 -8.93 -25.06
N ILE A 5 -4.22 -7.64 -25.06
CA ILE A 5 -4.66 -6.66 -24.06
C ILE A 5 -6.19 -6.52 -24.10
N LYS A 6 -6.78 -6.37 -25.29
CA LYS A 6 -8.25 -6.28 -25.45
C LYS A 6 -8.96 -7.53 -24.93
N ALA A 7 -8.38 -8.71 -25.11
CA ALA A 7 -8.93 -9.96 -24.58
C ALA A 7 -8.89 -9.99 -23.04
N GLU A 8 -7.79 -9.55 -22.42
CA GLU A 8 -7.66 -9.48 -20.96
C GLU A 8 -8.58 -8.43 -20.33
N ILE A 9 -8.75 -7.27 -20.97
CA ILE A 9 -9.73 -6.26 -20.52
C ILE A 9 -11.14 -6.86 -20.55
N ARG A 10 -11.52 -7.52 -21.64
CA ARG A 10 -12.84 -8.17 -21.76
C ARG A 10 -13.03 -9.26 -20.71
N LYS A 11 -12.00 -10.07 -20.44
CA LYS A 11 -12.01 -11.11 -19.41
C LYS A 11 -12.27 -10.49 -18.03
N THR A 12 -11.52 -9.46 -17.68
CA THR A 12 -11.66 -8.76 -16.40
C THR A 12 -13.06 -8.17 -16.23
N LEU A 13 -13.55 -7.42 -17.24
CA LEU A 13 -14.88 -6.79 -17.22
C LEU A 13 -16.03 -7.80 -17.20
N SER A 14 -15.85 -9.00 -17.78
CA SER A 14 -16.85 -10.07 -17.75
C SER A 14 -16.98 -10.76 -16.38
N THR A 15 -16.03 -10.53 -15.47
CA THR A 15 -16.07 -11.09 -14.11
C THR A 15 -16.49 -10.04 -13.10
N LYS A 16 -17.09 -10.47 -12.00
CA LYS A 16 -17.46 -9.59 -10.89
C LYS A 16 -16.28 -9.18 -9.99
N SER A 17 -15.07 -9.67 -10.28
CA SER A 17 -13.90 -9.50 -9.40
C SER A 17 -13.44 -8.04 -9.27
N TRP A 18 -13.46 -7.28 -10.37
CA TRP A 18 -12.96 -5.90 -10.41
C TRP A 18 -13.84 -4.95 -9.59
N TRP A 19 -15.17 -5.07 -9.64
CA TRP A 19 -16.04 -4.23 -8.81
C TRP A 19 -16.25 -4.82 -7.42
N GLY A 20 -16.28 -6.16 -7.30
CA GLY A 20 -16.47 -6.85 -6.04
C GLY A 20 -15.35 -6.60 -5.03
N LEU A 21 -14.12 -6.37 -5.48
CA LEU A 21 -12.99 -5.95 -4.63
C LEU A 21 -12.84 -4.42 -4.54
N MET A 22 -13.35 -3.66 -5.51
CA MET A 22 -13.29 -2.20 -5.49
C MET A 22 -14.27 -1.59 -4.48
N ILE A 23 -15.47 -2.15 -4.32
CA ILE A 23 -16.43 -1.70 -3.30
C ILE A 23 -15.81 -1.73 -1.90
N PRO A 24 -15.30 -2.88 -1.39
CA PRO A 24 -14.68 -2.89 -0.08
C PRO A 24 -13.40 -2.04 -0.04
N ALA A 25 -12.63 -1.93 -1.13
CA ALA A 25 -11.50 -1.00 -1.16
C ALA A 25 -11.91 0.46 -0.87
N VAL A 26 -12.98 0.94 -1.51
CA VAL A 26 -13.57 2.26 -1.29
C VAL A 26 -14.05 2.39 0.15
N VAL A 27 -14.86 1.44 0.63
CA VAL A 27 -15.44 1.48 1.97
C VAL A 27 -14.35 1.49 3.04
N PHE A 28 -13.38 0.59 2.99
CA PHE A 28 -12.30 0.52 3.97
C PHE A 28 -11.39 1.74 3.89
N SER A 29 -11.04 2.20 2.69
CA SER A 29 -10.23 3.40 2.50
C SER A 29 -10.90 4.65 3.07
N PHE A 30 -12.21 4.80 2.85
CA PHE A 30 -13.01 5.89 3.40
C PHE A 30 -13.07 5.81 4.93
N LEU A 31 -13.47 4.65 5.48
CA LEU A 31 -13.66 4.46 6.91
C LEU A 31 -12.36 4.59 7.69
N PHE A 32 -11.25 4.03 7.20
CA PHE A 32 -9.96 4.17 7.89
C PHE A 32 -9.44 5.60 7.84
N ALA A 33 -9.62 6.33 6.73
CA ALA A 33 -9.29 7.74 6.70
C ALA A 33 -10.11 8.53 7.72
N MET A 34 -11.40 8.26 7.85
CA MET A 34 -12.23 8.90 8.88
C MET A 34 -11.78 8.54 10.30
N ILE A 35 -11.57 7.25 10.58
CA ILE A 35 -11.16 6.77 11.91
C ILE A 35 -9.84 7.42 12.31
N TRP A 36 -8.85 7.44 11.42
CA TRP A 36 -7.57 8.07 11.71
C TRP A 36 -7.65 9.60 11.76
N GLY A 37 -8.54 10.21 10.97
CA GLY A 37 -8.85 11.64 11.08
C GLY A 37 -9.34 12.03 12.47
N PHE A 38 -10.30 11.28 13.03
CA PHE A 38 -10.77 11.48 14.40
C PHE A 38 -9.68 11.19 15.44
N ILE A 39 -9.00 10.04 15.35
CA ILE A 39 -7.97 9.66 16.34
C ILE A 39 -6.86 10.70 16.40
N VAL A 40 -6.35 11.13 15.24
CA VAL A 40 -5.24 12.08 15.18
C VAL A 40 -5.71 13.50 15.47
N GLY A 41 -6.94 13.85 15.08
CA GLY A 41 -7.59 15.11 15.46
C GLY A 41 -7.69 15.26 16.97
N ASP A 42 -8.24 14.25 17.65
CA ASP A 42 -8.31 14.22 19.12
C ASP A 42 -6.93 14.38 19.74
N ILE A 43 -5.93 13.62 19.28
CA ILE A 43 -4.54 13.73 19.76
C ILE A 43 -4.01 15.16 19.55
N ASN A 44 -4.24 15.75 18.38
CA ASN A 44 -3.78 17.10 18.06
C ASN A 44 -4.42 18.16 18.97
N ASP A 45 -5.71 18.03 19.28
CA ASP A 45 -6.43 18.92 20.19
C ASP A 45 -5.94 18.79 21.63
N TYR A 46 -5.68 17.56 22.09
CA TYR A 46 -5.08 17.32 23.40
C TYR A 46 -3.68 17.94 23.52
N LEU A 47 -2.85 17.83 22.48
CA LEU A 47 -1.53 18.45 22.42
C LEU A 47 -1.61 19.98 22.27
N GLY A 48 -2.67 20.48 21.63
CA GLY A 48 -2.93 21.90 21.42
C GLY A 48 -3.46 22.64 22.67
N GLY A 49 -3.86 21.91 23.71
CA GLY A 49 -4.34 22.45 24.97
C GLY A 49 -3.32 23.37 25.67
N SER A 50 -3.83 24.39 26.39
CA SER A 50 -3.01 25.39 27.08
C SER A 50 -1.95 24.75 27.97
N ASP A 51 -2.32 23.71 28.71
CA ASP A 51 -1.50 23.08 29.74
C ASP A 51 -0.39 22.22 29.11
N ALA A 52 -0.70 21.54 27.99
CA ALA A 52 0.27 20.74 27.23
C ALA A 52 1.33 21.62 26.55
N ARG A 53 0.91 22.74 25.95
CA ARG A 53 1.84 23.74 25.37
C ARG A 53 2.72 24.40 26.42
N GLN A 54 2.17 24.70 27.60
CA GLN A 54 2.94 25.29 28.70
C GLN A 54 3.98 24.30 29.23
N LEU A 55 3.64 23.02 29.38
CA LEU A 55 4.60 21.99 29.79
C LEU A 55 5.65 21.70 28.72
N ALA A 56 5.27 21.64 27.43
CA ALA A 56 6.20 21.38 26.34
C ALA A 56 7.20 22.54 26.14
N SER A 57 6.73 23.80 26.20
CA SER A 57 7.61 24.98 26.17
C SER A 57 8.58 25.03 27.36
N LEU A 58 8.16 24.60 28.56
CA LEU A 58 9.05 24.49 29.73
C LEU A 58 10.11 23.39 29.57
N LEU A 59 9.84 22.37 28.76
CA LEU A 59 10.75 21.28 28.43
C LEU A 59 11.54 21.50 27.13
N GLY A 60 11.38 22.66 26.48
CA GLY A 60 12.07 23.00 25.22
C GLY A 60 11.54 22.25 23.99
N VAL A 61 10.32 21.72 24.05
CA VAL A 61 9.66 20.98 22.96
C VAL A 61 8.61 21.89 22.31
N GLU A 62 8.80 22.23 21.03
CA GLU A 62 7.75 22.87 20.23
C GLU A 62 6.73 21.81 19.81
N LEU A 63 5.54 21.83 20.42
CA LEU A 63 4.40 21.05 19.95
C LEU A 63 3.88 21.66 18.64
N GLY A 64 4.37 21.11 17.52
CA GLY A 64 3.85 21.42 16.18
C GLY A 64 2.43 20.88 15.99
N ASN A 65 1.65 21.56 15.14
CA ASN A 65 0.35 21.04 14.68
C ASN A 65 0.61 19.78 13.85
N LEU A 66 0.03 18.64 14.23
CA LEU A 66 0.18 17.42 13.44
C LEU A 66 -0.51 17.64 12.07
N PRO A 67 0.08 17.26 10.92
CA PRO A 67 -0.65 17.14 9.65
C PRO A 67 -1.64 15.97 9.70
N VAL A 68 -2.70 16.18 10.48
CA VAL A 68 -3.82 15.25 10.72
C VAL A 68 -4.37 14.74 9.39
N GLY A 69 -4.53 15.63 8.41
CA GLY A 69 -5.05 15.26 7.11
C GLY A 69 -4.15 14.30 6.34
N LEU A 70 -2.83 14.48 6.39
CA LEU A 70 -1.90 13.61 5.66
C LEU A 70 -1.79 12.23 6.31
N LEU A 71 -1.86 12.18 7.64
CA LEU A 71 -1.93 10.94 8.42
C LEU A 71 -3.22 10.16 8.14
N ALA A 72 -4.38 10.82 8.24
CA ALA A 72 -5.68 10.24 7.94
C ALA A 72 -5.73 9.66 6.52
N LEU A 73 -5.32 10.47 5.55
CA LEU A 73 -5.28 10.09 4.14
C LEU A 73 -4.32 8.91 3.91
N GLY A 74 -3.13 8.93 4.50
CA GLY A 74 -2.14 7.86 4.37
C GLY A 74 -2.66 6.51 4.87
N HIS A 75 -3.28 6.47 6.06
CA HIS A 75 -3.87 5.24 6.59
C HIS A 75 -5.04 4.71 5.76
N GLY A 76 -5.88 5.60 5.24
CA GLY A 76 -6.96 5.23 4.32
C GLY A 76 -6.43 4.58 3.05
N VAL A 77 -5.39 5.16 2.43
CA VAL A 77 -4.79 4.60 1.23
C VAL A 77 -4.10 3.26 1.53
N ASN A 78 -3.36 3.15 2.63
CA ASN A 78 -2.65 1.95 3.04
C ASN A 78 -3.59 0.74 3.16
N ILE A 79 -4.70 0.87 3.90
CA ILE A 79 -5.67 -0.24 4.01
C ILE A 79 -6.33 -0.56 2.66
N GLY A 80 -6.58 0.47 1.84
CA GLY A 80 -7.17 0.32 0.51
C GLY A 80 -6.30 -0.50 -0.44
N THR A 81 -4.97 -0.39 -0.33
CA THR A 81 -4.00 -1.06 -1.22
C THR A 81 -4.01 -2.59 -1.11
N LEU A 82 -4.54 -3.17 -0.02
CA LEU A 82 -4.70 -4.61 0.15
C LEU A 82 -5.61 -5.23 -0.92
N PHE A 83 -6.66 -4.52 -1.35
CA PHE A 83 -7.61 -5.03 -2.33
C PHE A 83 -7.01 -5.15 -3.74
N PRO A 84 -6.22 -4.18 -4.24
CA PRO A 84 -5.35 -4.36 -5.40
C PRO A 84 -4.43 -5.58 -5.31
N VAL A 85 -3.80 -5.86 -4.16
CA VAL A 85 -3.01 -7.10 -3.98
C VAL A 85 -3.87 -8.33 -4.24
N ILE A 86 -5.03 -8.43 -3.59
CA ILE A 86 -5.95 -9.57 -3.73
C ILE A 86 -6.47 -9.68 -5.18
N PHE A 87 -6.75 -8.55 -5.82
CA PHE A 87 -7.16 -8.49 -7.21
C PHE A 87 -6.06 -9.01 -8.14
N GLY A 88 -4.81 -8.63 -7.88
CA GLY A 88 -3.62 -9.17 -8.55
C GLY A 88 -3.48 -10.68 -8.38
N VAL A 89 -3.67 -11.20 -7.16
CA VAL A 89 -3.67 -12.65 -6.90
C VAL A 89 -4.71 -13.35 -7.76
N TYR A 90 -5.94 -12.83 -7.78
CA TYR A 90 -7.04 -13.41 -8.55
C TYR A 90 -6.76 -13.44 -10.06
N ALA A 91 -6.06 -12.43 -10.58
CA ALA A 91 -5.73 -12.27 -12.00
C ALA A 91 -5.08 -13.50 -12.64
N LEU A 92 -4.26 -14.19 -11.86
CA LEU A 92 -3.45 -15.32 -12.32
C LEU A 92 -3.81 -16.62 -11.58
N ALA A 93 -3.95 -16.59 -10.25
CA ALA A 93 -4.40 -17.77 -9.49
C ALA A 93 -5.82 -18.20 -9.90
N GLY A 94 -6.68 -17.26 -10.29
CA GLY A 94 -8.03 -17.55 -10.77
C GLY A 94 -8.05 -18.32 -12.10
N GLU A 95 -7.05 -18.13 -12.95
CA GLU A 95 -6.93 -18.88 -14.21
C GLU A 95 -6.44 -20.30 -13.99
N TYR A 96 -5.55 -20.51 -13.01
CA TYR A 96 -5.18 -21.86 -12.57
C TYR A 96 -6.37 -22.58 -11.95
N ALA A 97 -7.09 -21.93 -11.04
CA ALA A 97 -8.24 -22.53 -10.36
C ALA A 97 -9.35 -22.95 -11.35
N LYS A 98 -9.56 -22.16 -12.40
CA LYS A 98 -10.57 -22.45 -13.44
C LYS A 98 -10.02 -23.24 -14.63
N LYS A 99 -8.73 -23.63 -14.62
CA LYS A 99 -8.04 -24.31 -15.73
C LYS A 99 -8.12 -23.56 -17.08
N THR A 100 -8.30 -22.23 -17.05
CA THR A 100 -8.37 -21.39 -18.26
C THR A 100 -6.99 -20.87 -18.69
N ILE A 101 -5.94 -21.16 -17.93
CA ILE A 101 -4.57 -20.78 -18.30
C ILE A 101 -4.08 -21.54 -19.55
N THR A 102 -4.48 -22.80 -19.71
CA THR A 102 -4.13 -23.62 -20.87
C THR A 102 -4.66 -23.03 -22.17
N THR A 103 -5.93 -22.64 -22.19
CA THR A 103 -6.54 -22.00 -23.37
C THR A 103 -5.92 -20.64 -23.67
N THR A 104 -5.52 -19.89 -22.64
CA THR A 104 -4.80 -18.61 -22.80
C THR A 104 -3.43 -18.80 -23.46
N PHE A 105 -2.68 -19.83 -23.08
CA PHE A 105 -1.37 -20.09 -23.69
C PHE A 105 -1.44 -20.76 -25.07
N LEU A 106 -2.49 -21.55 -25.35
CA LEU A 106 -2.70 -22.13 -26.69
C LEU A 106 -3.14 -21.08 -27.73
N THR A 107 -3.80 -20.00 -27.29
CA THR A 107 -4.29 -18.93 -28.17
C THR A 107 -3.29 -17.79 -28.34
N ALA A 108 -2.30 -17.69 -27.45
CA ALA A 108 -1.27 -16.67 -27.52
C ALA A 108 -0.07 -17.12 -28.38
N PRO A 109 0.62 -16.20 -29.08
CA PRO A 109 1.81 -16.54 -29.89
C PRO A 109 2.93 -17.19 -29.08
N ASN A 110 3.09 -16.78 -27.81
CA ASN A 110 3.97 -17.40 -26.84
C ASN A 110 3.51 -17.05 -25.42
N ARG A 111 3.97 -17.80 -24.41
CA ARG A 111 3.59 -17.61 -22.99
C ARG A 111 3.98 -16.23 -22.46
N GLY A 112 5.11 -15.69 -22.91
CA GLY A 112 5.60 -14.36 -22.49
C GLY A 112 4.65 -13.24 -22.93
N ALA A 113 4.20 -13.26 -24.18
CA ALA A 113 3.28 -12.26 -24.73
C ALA A 113 1.93 -12.25 -23.99
N ALA A 114 1.41 -13.42 -23.59
CA ALA A 114 0.20 -13.52 -22.78
C ALA A 114 0.39 -12.88 -21.40
N LEU A 115 1.50 -13.20 -20.72
CA LEU A 115 1.80 -12.66 -19.40
C LEU A 115 2.03 -11.14 -19.46
N THR A 116 2.80 -10.65 -20.43
CA THR A 116 3.03 -9.21 -20.62
C THR A 116 1.73 -8.45 -20.90
N ALA A 117 0.84 -8.98 -21.75
CA ALA A 117 -0.46 -8.36 -22.01
C ALA A 117 -1.32 -8.27 -20.74
N LYS A 118 -1.25 -9.29 -19.88
CA LYS A 118 -1.91 -9.28 -18.56
C LYS A 118 -1.29 -8.21 -17.66
N MET A 119 0.04 -8.16 -17.53
CA MET A 119 0.71 -7.13 -16.72
C MET A 119 0.32 -5.71 -17.15
N ILE A 120 0.33 -5.42 -18.46
CA ILE A 120 -0.10 -4.10 -18.98
C ILE A 120 -1.55 -3.80 -18.62
N THR A 121 -2.45 -4.78 -18.78
CA THR A 121 -3.86 -4.62 -18.41
C THR A 121 -4.03 -4.31 -16.92
N TYR A 122 -3.29 -5.02 -16.06
CA TYR A 122 -3.40 -4.88 -14.61
C TYR A 122 -2.64 -3.67 -14.05
N ILE A 123 -1.65 -3.12 -14.76
CA ILE A 123 -1.12 -1.77 -14.49
C ILE A 123 -2.24 -0.73 -14.64
N GLY A 124 -3.01 -0.81 -15.74
CA GLY A 124 -4.16 0.08 -15.95
C GLY A 124 -5.23 -0.05 -14.86
N TRP A 125 -5.56 -1.27 -14.46
CA TRP A 125 -6.50 -1.49 -13.35
C TRP A 125 -5.94 -1.04 -12.00
N GLY A 126 -4.67 -1.31 -11.71
CA GLY A 126 -4.01 -0.83 -10.50
C GLY A 126 -4.05 0.70 -10.40
N ALA A 127 -3.88 1.40 -11.53
CA ALA A 127 -4.02 2.85 -11.57
C ALA A 127 -5.45 3.32 -11.29
N ILE A 128 -6.47 2.66 -11.88
CA ILE A 128 -7.88 2.96 -11.61
C ILE A 128 -8.21 2.76 -10.14
N TYR A 129 -7.76 1.64 -9.54
CA TYR A 129 -7.90 1.39 -8.12
C TYR A 129 -7.23 2.48 -7.29
N GLY A 130 -6.02 2.91 -7.66
CA GLY A 130 -5.27 3.95 -6.96
C GLY A 130 -6.02 5.28 -6.91
N VAL A 131 -6.51 5.75 -8.07
CA VAL A 131 -7.28 7.00 -8.13
C VAL A 131 -8.55 6.92 -7.28
N ILE A 132 -9.25 5.80 -7.33
CA ILE A 132 -10.50 5.60 -6.58
C ILE A 132 -10.24 5.47 -5.07
N ILE A 133 -9.23 4.72 -4.67
CA ILE A 133 -8.84 4.54 -3.26
C ILE A 133 -8.41 5.89 -2.68
N VAL A 134 -7.49 6.60 -3.36
CA VAL A 134 -7.07 7.94 -2.92
C VAL A 134 -8.30 8.83 -2.83
N GLY A 135 -9.08 8.98 -3.91
CA GLY A 135 -10.31 9.79 -3.89
C GLY A 135 -11.32 9.42 -2.80
N SER A 136 -11.34 8.16 -2.35
CA SER A 136 -12.16 7.72 -1.23
C SER A 136 -11.57 8.08 0.14
N ALA A 137 -10.27 7.86 0.36
CA ALA A 137 -9.56 8.29 1.57
C ALA A 137 -9.63 9.81 1.74
N SER A 138 -9.48 10.51 0.63
CA SER A 138 -9.64 11.94 0.45
C SER A 138 -10.98 12.46 0.96
N LEU A 139 -12.08 11.84 0.57
CA LEU A 139 -13.40 12.19 1.09
C LEU A 139 -13.50 11.94 2.59
N GLY A 140 -12.98 10.81 3.09
CA GLY A 140 -12.97 10.51 4.52
C GLY A 140 -12.16 11.52 5.34
N THR A 141 -11.05 12.00 4.78
CA THR A 141 -10.17 13.01 5.40
C THR A 141 -10.86 14.37 5.49
N VAL A 142 -11.43 14.86 4.38
CA VAL A 142 -12.10 16.18 4.34
C VAL A 142 -13.32 16.23 5.27
N LEU A 143 -13.99 15.10 5.52
CA LEU A 143 -15.14 15.03 6.43
C LEU A 143 -14.77 15.02 7.91
N THR A 144 -13.50 14.78 8.25
CA THR A 144 -13.07 14.56 9.65
C THR A 144 -12.02 15.54 10.13
N VAL A 145 -11.34 16.25 9.21
CA VAL A 145 -10.22 17.14 9.53
C VAL A 145 -10.61 18.59 9.28
N ASP A 146 -10.32 19.45 10.25
CA ASP A 146 -10.55 20.90 10.16
C ASP A 146 -9.73 21.57 9.06
N GLU A 147 -10.16 22.75 8.61
CA GLU A 147 -9.55 23.50 7.50
C GLU A 147 -8.03 23.70 7.64
N VAL A 148 -7.53 23.84 8.87
CA VAL A 148 -6.10 24.04 9.17
C VAL A 148 -5.28 22.74 9.02
N GLY A 149 -5.92 21.57 9.18
CA GLY A 149 -5.30 20.25 9.06
C GLY A 149 -5.42 19.63 7.67
N ILE A 150 -6.14 20.27 6.74
CA ILE A 150 -6.29 19.79 5.36
C ILE A 150 -4.94 19.88 4.64
N PRO A 151 -4.48 18.81 3.96
CA PRO A 151 -3.23 18.87 3.22
C PRO A 151 -3.28 19.91 2.10
N SER A 152 -2.14 20.51 1.80
CA SER A 152 -1.96 21.41 0.66
C SER A 152 -2.18 20.67 -0.67
N ALA A 153 -2.47 21.42 -1.74
CA ALA A 153 -2.63 20.86 -3.07
C ALA A 153 -1.40 20.04 -3.53
N GLY A 154 -0.20 20.44 -3.12
CA GLY A 154 1.04 19.70 -3.41
C GLY A 154 1.09 18.34 -2.72
N GLU A 155 0.74 18.28 -1.43
CA GLU A 155 0.70 17.03 -0.65
C GLU A 155 -0.36 16.07 -1.16
N TRP A 156 -1.54 16.59 -1.53
CA TRP A 156 -2.58 15.80 -2.19
C TRP A 156 -2.13 15.17 -3.49
N MET A 157 -1.44 15.94 -4.33
CA MET A 157 -0.90 15.42 -5.59
C MET A 157 0.23 14.42 -5.35
N ALA A 158 1.05 14.62 -4.31
CA ALA A 158 2.07 13.67 -3.91
C ALA A 158 1.46 12.34 -3.48
N VAL A 159 0.41 12.35 -2.64
CA VAL A 159 -0.28 11.12 -2.24
C VAL A 159 -1.08 10.51 -3.38
N LEU A 160 -1.66 11.30 -4.28
CA LEU A 160 -2.29 10.74 -5.47
C LEU A 160 -1.26 9.98 -6.34
N GLY A 161 -0.09 10.58 -6.57
CA GLY A 161 1.00 9.94 -7.31
C GLY A 161 1.53 8.68 -6.60
N GLY A 162 1.83 8.80 -5.30
CA GLY A 162 2.31 7.70 -4.46
C GLY A 162 1.28 6.57 -4.33
N GLY A 163 0.02 6.90 -4.10
CA GLY A 163 -1.09 5.95 -3.98
C GLY A 163 -1.35 5.19 -5.27
N VAL A 164 -1.35 5.89 -6.42
CA VAL A 164 -1.46 5.24 -7.74
C VAL A 164 -0.28 4.32 -8.00
N LEU A 165 0.94 4.74 -7.68
CA LEU A 165 2.12 3.89 -7.80
C LEU A 165 2.02 2.67 -6.88
N ALA A 166 1.62 2.86 -5.62
CA ALA A 166 1.46 1.81 -4.62
C ALA A 166 0.44 0.77 -5.09
N THR A 167 -0.72 1.17 -5.60
CA THR A 167 -1.75 0.22 -6.07
C THR A 167 -1.36 -0.49 -7.36
N ILE A 168 -0.62 0.16 -8.27
CA ILE A 168 -0.03 -0.52 -9.43
C ILE A 168 0.91 -1.62 -8.95
N LEU A 169 1.90 -1.27 -8.11
CA LEU A 169 2.86 -2.24 -7.60
C LEU A 169 2.18 -3.34 -6.79
N ALA A 170 1.19 -3.00 -5.95
CA ALA A 170 0.42 -3.95 -5.16
C ALA A 170 -0.30 -4.97 -6.05
N THR A 171 -0.91 -4.51 -7.15
CA THR A 171 -1.55 -5.39 -8.12
C THR A 171 -0.54 -6.32 -8.77
N LEU A 172 0.62 -5.81 -9.20
CA LEU A 172 1.66 -6.61 -9.83
C LEU A 172 2.29 -7.62 -8.86
N PHE A 173 2.49 -7.21 -7.60
CA PHE A 173 2.93 -8.07 -6.51
C PHE A 173 1.95 -9.23 -6.30
N GLY A 174 0.66 -8.91 -6.21
CA GLY A 174 -0.42 -9.90 -6.13
C GLY A 174 -0.38 -10.90 -7.29
N ILE A 175 -0.17 -10.45 -8.53
CA ILE A 175 -0.02 -11.32 -9.70
C ILE A 175 1.16 -12.28 -9.53
N GLY A 176 2.32 -11.77 -9.08
CA GLY A 176 3.50 -12.57 -8.80
C GLY A 176 3.22 -13.67 -7.77
N VAL A 177 2.58 -13.32 -6.66
CA VAL A 177 2.23 -14.28 -5.61
C VAL A 177 1.20 -15.32 -6.13
N GLY A 178 0.19 -14.87 -6.87
CA GLY A 178 -0.80 -15.74 -7.51
C GLY A 178 -0.17 -16.72 -8.51
N ALA A 179 0.91 -16.33 -9.17
CA ALA A 179 1.69 -17.19 -10.07
C ALA A 179 2.35 -18.36 -9.32
N VAL A 180 2.88 -18.09 -8.13
CA VAL A 180 3.63 -19.05 -7.32
C VAL A 180 2.69 -20.05 -6.66
N TRP A 181 1.60 -19.57 -6.06
CA TRP A 181 0.72 -20.40 -5.22
C TRP A 181 -0.29 -21.26 -5.99
N LYS A 182 -0.78 -20.77 -7.13
CA LYS A 182 -1.84 -21.41 -7.96
C LYS A 182 -3.18 -21.66 -7.24
N SER A 183 -3.38 -21.09 -6.06
CA SER A 183 -4.62 -21.15 -5.30
C SER A 183 -5.04 -19.75 -4.90
N VAL A 184 -6.21 -19.30 -5.35
CA VAL A 184 -6.75 -17.98 -4.98
C VAL A 184 -6.93 -17.90 -3.47
N VAL A 185 -7.60 -18.89 -2.88
CA VAL A 185 -7.94 -18.90 -1.46
C VAL A 185 -6.66 -18.96 -0.60
N GLY A 186 -5.74 -19.86 -0.93
CA GLY A 186 -4.49 -20.03 -0.17
C GLY A 186 -3.60 -18.79 -0.23
N ALA A 187 -3.44 -18.20 -1.41
CA ALA A 187 -2.66 -16.98 -1.58
C ALA A 187 -3.29 -15.78 -0.88
N THR A 188 -4.59 -15.57 -1.05
CA THR A 188 -5.30 -14.45 -0.41
C THR A 188 -5.26 -14.56 1.11
N ILE A 189 -5.64 -15.71 1.70
CA ILE A 189 -5.66 -15.87 3.17
C ILE A 189 -4.26 -15.67 3.75
N THR A 190 -3.25 -16.31 3.15
CA THR A 190 -1.89 -16.23 3.69
C THR A 190 -1.31 -14.83 3.56
N LEU A 191 -1.52 -14.15 2.41
CA LEU A 191 -1.08 -12.77 2.25
C LEU A 191 -1.80 -11.82 3.20
N THR A 192 -3.11 -11.97 3.37
CA THR A 192 -3.86 -11.11 4.30
C THR A 192 -3.39 -11.30 5.74
N ILE A 193 -3.21 -12.55 6.19
CA ILE A 193 -2.66 -12.84 7.53
C ILE A 193 -1.23 -12.31 7.66
N TRP A 194 -0.41 -12.49 6.64
CA TRP A 194 0.96 -12.01 6.63
C TRP A 194 1.03 -10.48 6.77
N MET A 195 0.36 -9.76 5.88
CA MET A 195 0.43 -8.30 5.79
C MET A 195 -0.30 -7.60 6.96
N LEU A 196 -1.41 -8.16 7.44
CA LEU A 196 -2.19 -7.54 8.52
C LEU A 196 -1.72 -7.93 9.92
N VAL A 197 -1.18 -9.13 10.11
CA VAL A 197 -0.89 -9.66 11.45
C VAL A 197 0.59 -9.97 11.60
N VAL A 198 1.10 -10.95 10.84
CA VAL A 198 2.45 -11.50 11.08
C VAL A 198 3.52 -10.42 10.94
N GLU A 199 3.46 -9.65 9.85
CA GLU A 199 4.44 -8.62 9.58
C GLU A 199 4.40 -7.50 10.62
N ASN A 200 3.21 -7.04 11.02
CA ASN A 200 3.09 -6.01 12.07
C ASN A 200 3.64 -6.52 13.41
N VAL A 201 3.33 -7.77 13.79
CA VAL A 201 3.88 -8.38 15.01
C VAL A 201 5.41 -8.48 14.95
N LEU A 202 5.97 -8.86 13.80
CA LEU A 202 7.42 -8.91 13.61
C LEU A 202 8.07 -7.53 13.75
N VAL A 203 7.47 -6.51 13.16
CA VAL A 203 7.95 -5.12 13.25
C VAL A 203 7.91 -4.62 14.70
N PHE A 204 6.82 -4.89 15.43
CA PHE A 204 6.72 -4.53 16.84
C PHE A 204 7.71 -5.29 17.74
N ALA A 205 7.85 -6.60 17.55
CA ALA A 205 8.79 -7.42 18.31
C ALA A 205 10.24 -7.02 18.02
N ALA A 206 10.55 -6.71 16.76
CA ALA A 206 11.86 -6.23 16.37
C ALA A 206 12.20 -4.89 17.03
N PHE A 207 11.25 -3.96 17.05
CA PHE A 207 11.41 -2.68 17.75
C PHE A 207 11.60 -2.87 19.27
N GLY A 208 10.69 -3.59 19.92
CA GLY A 208 10.65 -3.66 21.39
C GLY A 208 11.64 -4.64 22.02
N TRP A 209 12.02 -5.73 21.35
CA TRP A 209 12.89 -6.77 21.93
C TRP A 209 14.28 -6.84 21.30
N LEU A 210 14.40 -6.46 20.03
CA LEU A 210 15.68 -6.55 19.29
C LEU A 210 16.29 -5.18 19.03
N GLU A 211 15.61 -4.09 19.41
CA GLU A 211 16.01 -2.70 19.13
C GLU A 211 16.25 -2.42 17.64
N VAL A 212 15.58 -3.18 16.77
CA VAL A 212 15.70 -3.09 15.31
C VAL A 212 14.57 -2.22 14.75
N ARG A 213 14.92 -0.99 14.35
CA ARG A 213 13.96 0.03 13.88
C ARG A 213 13.68 -0.02 12.37
N TRP A 214 14.58 -0.61 11.57
CA TRP A 214 14.52 -0.61 10.10
C TRP A 214 13.69 -1.75 9.49
N LEU A 215 13.23 -2.72 10.30
CA LEU A 215 12.59 -3.94 9.76
C LEU A 215 11.31 -3.62 8.98
N GLY A 216 10.50 -2.67 9.44
CA GLY A 216 9.29 -2.26 8.70
C GLY A 216 9.60 -1.58 7.35
N GLY A 217 10.78 -0.96 7.22
CA GLY A 217 11.24 -0.33 5.98
C GLY A 217 11.71 -1.29 4.89
N VAL A 218 11.78 -2.59 5.17
CA VAL A 218 12.24 -3.61 4.19
C VAL A 218 11.20 -4.69 3.89
N LEU A 219 10.25 -4.92 4.79
CA LEU A 219 9.24 -5.96 4.62
C LEU A 219 8.16 -5.54 3.61
N PRO A 220 7.48 -6.49 2.92
CA PRO A 220 6.57 -6.17 1.82
C PRO A 220 5.39 -5.25 2.20
N ASN A 221 4.72 -5.48 3.33
CA ASN A 221 3.60 -4.62 3.76
C ASN A 221 4.09 -3.26 4.24
N GLY A 222 5.18 -3.22 5.02
CA GLY A 222 5.76 -1.98 5.51
C GLY A 222 6.30 -1.09 4.39
N THR A 223 6.92 -1.67 3.36
CA THR A 223 7.36 -0.93 2.17
C THR A 223 6.20 -0.49 1.28
N LEU A 224 5.14 -1.30 1.12
CA LEU A 224 3.93 -0.87 0.42
C LEU A 224 3.26 0.33 1.11
N ASN A 225 3.06 0.23 2.42
CA ASN A 225 2.49 1.31 3.23
C ASN A 225 3.43 2.53 3.27
N GLY A 226 4.74 2.29 3.24
CA GLY A 226 5.77 3.33 3.19
C GLY A 226 5.74 4.20 1.93
N ILE A 227 5.17 3.74 0.81
CA ILE A 227 5.07 4.58 -0.42
C ILE A 227 4.21 5.82 -0.16
N VAL A 228 3.16 5.69 0.64
CA VAL A 228 2.25 6.79 0.97
C VAL A 228 2.49 7.31 2.38
N GLY A 229 2.64 6.43 3.36
CA GLY A 229 2.88 6.80 4.75
C GLY A 229 4.18 7.57 4.96
N ALA A 230 5.23 7.31 4.16
CA ALA A 230 6.46 8.10 4.26
C ALA A 230 6.28 9.54 3.75
N ILE A 231 5.32 9.81 2.86
CA ILE A 231 4.97 11.20 2.47
C ILE A 231 4.45 11.94 3.70
N GLY A 232 3.61 11.27 4.50
CA GLY A 232 3.19 11.72 5.83
C GLY A 232 4.36 11.95 6.77
N ALA A 233 5.20 10.94 6.97
CA ALA A 233 6.34 11.01 7.90
C ALA A 233 7.38 12.07 7.50
N GLU A 234 7.61 12.29 6.20
CA GLU A 234 8.50 13.33 5.67
C GLU A 234 7.98 14.74 6.01
N ALA A 235 6.65 14.95 6.05
CA ALA A 235 6.07 16.23 6.48
C ALA A 235 6.34 16.56 7.95
N PHE A 236 6.56 15.54 8.80
CA PHE A 236 7.02 15.70 10.19
C PHE A 236 8.54 15.73 10.35
N GLY A 237 9.32 15.56 9.27
CA GLY A 237 10.76 15.35 9.35
C GLY A 237 11.17 14.01 9.96
N ALA A 238 10.26 13.04 10.08
CA ALA A 238 10.51 11.72 10.67
C ALA A 238 11.00 10.68 9.65
N ALA A 239 10.85 10.96 8.35
CA ALA A 239 11.39 10.16 7.26
C ALA A 239 12.05 11.09 6.22
N GLY A 240 12.81 10.50 5.28
CA GLY A 240 13.51 11.23 4.23
C GLY A 240 15.01 10.93 4.21
N VAL A 241 15.68 11.39 3.15
CA VAL A 241 17.13 11.19 2.93
C VAL A 241 17.97 11.92 3.98
N THR A 242 17.45 13.02 4.52
CA THR A 242 18.05 13.80 5.59
C THR A 242 17.04 13.92 6.73
N VAL A 243 17.11 13.00 7.68
CA VAL A 243 16.40 13.13 8.96
C VAL A 243 17.24 14.03 9.87
N PRO A 244 16.66 15.03 10.55
CA PRO A 244 17.37 15.84 11.53
C PRO A 244 18.13 14.95 12.52
N GLY A 245 19.46 15.11 12.60
CA GLY A 245 20.34 14.25 13.40
C GLY A 245 20.13 14.34 14.92
N ASP A 246 19.28 15.26 15.38
CA ASP A 246 18.96 15.49 16.78
C ASP A 246 17.66 14.77 17.23
N LEU A 247 16.95 14.11 16.31
CA LEU A 247 15.74 13.33 16.65
C LEU A 247 16.13 12.00 17.32
N ASN A 248 15.58 11.76 18.51
CA ASN A 248 15.68 10.47 19.17
C ASN A 248 15.10 9.37 18.25
N GLU A 249 15.86 8.31 18.01
CA GLU A 249 15.47 7.21 17.11
C GLU A 249 14.13 6.56 17.50
N ASP A 250 13.80 6.50 18.79
CA ASP A 250 12.52 5.96 19.27
C ASP A 250 11.36 6.89 18.97
N LEU A 251 11.58 8.20 19.11
CA LEU A 251 10.59 9.21 18.73
C LEU A 251 10.39 9.22 17.21
N GLN A 252 11.48 9.11 16.44
CA GLN A 252 11.42 8.99 14.99
C GLN A 252 10.60 7.77 14.58
N TRP A 253 10.87 6.60 15.16
CA TRP A 253 10.13 5.38 14.86
C TRP A 253 8.64 5.52 15.23
N LEU A 254 8.34 6.16 16.36
CA LEU A 254 6.96 6.41 16.79
C LEU A 254 6.23 7.33 15.80
N LEU A 255 6.87 8.41 15.32
CA LEU A 255 6.30 9.30 14.30
C LEU A 255 6.12 8.61 12.95
N GLN A 256 7.03 7.71 12.57
CA GLN A 256 6.88 6.87 11.39
C GLN A 256 5.72 5.87 11.54
N PHE A 257 5.58 5.29 12.73
CA PHE A 257 4.48 4.39 13.06
C PHE A 257 3.12 5.11 13.02
N THR A 258 3.02 6.32 13.56
CA THR A 258 1.78 7.14 13.48
C THR A 258 1.44 7.52 12.05
N ALA A 259 2.44 7.68 11.17
CA ALA A 259 2.26 7.83 9.72
C ALA A 259 1.96 6.53 8.96
N GLY A 260 1.90 5.39 9.65
CA GLY A 260 1.64 4.09 9.03
C GLY A 260 2.81 3.54 8.21
N ALA A 261 4.03 4.03 8.43
CA ALA A 261 5.23 3.66 7.71
C ALA A 261 6.43 3.39 8.66
N PRO A 262 6.28 2.48 9.65
CA PRO A 262 7.33 2.24 10.65
C PRO A 262 8.63 1.77 9.98
N GLY A 263 9.75 2.41 10.31
CA GLY A 263 11.06 2.09 9.76
C GLY A 263 11.29 2.55 8.32
N ALA A 264 10.38 3.35 7.74
CA ALA A 264 10.52 3.81 6.36
C ALA A 264 11.67 4.80 6.18
N PHE A 265 12.48 4.60 5.13
CA PHE A 265 13.58 5.49 4.79
C PHE A 265 13.10 6.75 4.07
N SER A 266 12.37 6.58 2.96
CA SER A 266 11.73 7.64 2.18
C SER A 266 10.66 7.01 1.28
N TRP A 267 9.72 7.79 0.76
CA TRP A 267 8.63 7.27 -0.08
C TRP A 267 9.15 6.55 -1.35
N TRP A 268 10.18 7.09 -1.99
CA TRP A 268 10.73 6.52 -3.22
C TRP A 268 11.60 5.30 -2.94
N ALA A 269 12.33 5.26 -1.81
CA ALA A 269 13.06 4.08 -1.39
C ALA A 269 12.09 2.93 -1.06
N ALA A 270 10.99 3.22 -0.38
CA ALA A 270 9.93 2.25 -0.13
C ALA A 270 9.36 1.70 -1.45
N ALA A 271 9.12 2.56 -2.45
CA ALA A 271 8.67 2.13 -3.77
C ALA A 271 9.68 1.22 -4.50
N LEU A 272 10.98 1.53 -4.42
CA LEU A 272 12.04 0.71 -5.02
C LEU A 272 12.17 -0.65 -4.33
N ILE A 273 12.13 -0.70 -3.00
CA ILE A 273 12.21 -1.95 -2.25
C ILE A 273 10.97 -2.81 -2.52
N PHE A 274 9.78 -2.21 -2.55
CA PHE A 274 8.56 -2.94 -2.89
C PHE A 274 8.52 -3.39 -4.36
N PHE A 275 9.09 -2.60 -5.28
CA PHE A 275 9.31 -3.03 -6.66
C PHE A 275 10.27 -4.23 -6.74
N ALA A 276 11.33 -4.26 -5.93
CA ALA A 276 12.23 -5.40 -5.84
C ALA A 276 11.49 -6.66 -5.36
N TRP A 277 10.65 -6.56 -4.32
CA TRP A 277 9.77 -7.65 -3.90
C TRP A 277 8.83 -8.11 -5.01
N THR A 278 8.19 -7.17 -5.69
CA THR A 278 7.33 -7.43 -6.86
C THR A 278 8.08 -8.21 -7.93
N MET A 279 9.33 -7.84 -8.23
CA MET A 279 10.17 -8.52 -9.20
C MET A 279 10.59 -9.92 -8.75
N VAL A 280 10.91 -10.11 -7.48
CA VAL A 280 11.22 -11.45 -6.94
C VAL A 280 10.04 -12.40 -7.11
N PHE A 281 8.83 -11.98 -6.74
CA PHE A 281 7.63 -12.81 -6.89
C PHE A 281 7.21 -13.00 -8.35
N PHE A 282 7.37 -11.97 -9.18
CA PHE A 282 7.09 -12.08 -10.60
C PHE A 282 8.05 -13.04 -11.33
N LEU A 283 9.36 -12.90 -11.10
CA LEU A 283 10.39 -13.74 -11.72
C LEU A 283 10.30 -15.19 -11.24
N SER A 284 10.05 -15.40 -9.95
CA SER A 284 9.82 -16.75 -9.40
C SER A 284 8.56 -17.38 -9.99
N GLY A 285 7.48 -16.62 -10.09
CA GLY A 285 6.25 -17.02 -10.78
C GLY A 285 6.47 -17.39 -12.25
N TRP A 286 7.25 -16.58 -12.97
CA TRP A 286 7.59 -16.82 -14.38
C TRP A 286 8.46 -18.07 -14.55
N ALA A 287 9.50 -18.23 -13.73
CA ALA A 287 10.37 -19.40 -13.73
C ALA A 287 9.59 -20.69 -13.44
N ALA A 288 8.67 -20.65 -12.47
CA ALA A 288 7.78 -21.75 -12.16
C ALA A 288 6.88 -22.12 -13.36
N ASN A 289 6.45 -21.13 -14.15
CA ASN A 289 5.57 -21.36 -15.30
C ASN A 289 6.29 -21.84 -16.56
N LYS A 290 7.61 -21.65 -16.65
CA LYS A 290 8.43 -22.11 -17.78
C LYS A 290 8.73 -23.61 -17.72
N ARG A 291 8.87 -24.16 -16.51
CA ARG A 291 9.29 -25.57 -16.29
C ARG A 291 8.13 -26.54 -16.04
N ARG A 292 6.90 -26.04 -15.85
CA ARG A 292 5.76 -26.88 -15.45
C ARG A 292 4.89 -27.23 -16.64
N ASP A 293 4.59 -28.51 -16.78
CA ASP A 293 3.53 -29.01 -17.68
C ASP A 293 2.17 -28.56 -17.16
N ILE A 294 1.30 -28.19 -18.10
CA ILE A 294 0.01 -27.56 -17.83
C ILE A 294 -1.07 -28.61 -18.10
N THR A 295 -1.31 -29.49 -17.12
CA THR A 295 -2.41 -30.46 -17.08
C THR A 295 -3.41 -30.11 -15.99
#